data_AF-A0A0G0N3D5-F1
#
_entry.id   AF-A0A0G0N3D5-F1
#
_cell.length_a   1.000
_cell.length_b   1.000
_cell.length_c   1.000
_cell.angle_alpha   90.00
_cell.angle_beta   90.00
_cell.angle_gamma   90.00
#
_symmetry.space_group_name_H-M   'P 1'
#
loop_
_entity.id
_entity.type
_entity.pdbx_description
1 polymer ?
#
loop_
_entity_poly.entity_id
_entity_poly.type
_entity_poly.pdbx_seq_one_letter_code
_entity_poly.pdbx_strand_id
1 'polypeptide(L)'
;MLADTTTIENPLTSSNIEEVVDRVVNFLILVFIPIAVIMILYSALMFITAGGDEARVKKAKQILTWAIVGIAILLVAKSTAVVIKDFLGVE
;
A
#
# COMPACT_ATOMS: atom_id res chain seq x y z
N MET A 1 -24.01 42.67 -7.56
CA MET A 1 -23.09 41.85 -8.37
C MET A 1 -22.52 40.79 -7.45
N LEU A 2 -23.02 39.57 -7.60
CA LEU A 2 -22.66 38.43 -6.76
C LEU A 2 -21.25 38.00 -7.16
N ALA A 3 -20.29 38.12 -6.23
CA ALA A 3 -18.99 37.50 -6.39
C ALA A 3 -19.21 36.00 -6.35
N ASP A 4 -19.18 35.39 -7.52
CA ASP A 4 -19.08 33.94 -7.72
C ASP A 4 -17.77 33.49 -7.09
N THR A 5 -17.81 33.25 -5.78
CA THR A 5 -16.82 32.45 -5.08
C THR A 5 -17.13 31.02 -5.48
N THR A 6 -16.74 30.66 -6.69
CA THR A 6 -16.45 29.27 -7.03
C THR A 6 -15.32 28.85 -6.10
N THR A 7 -15.71 28.47 -4.89
CA THR A 7 -14.87 27.63 -4.04
C THR A 7 -14.56 26.44 -4.91
N ILE A 8 -13.35 26.40 -5.46
CA ILE A 8 -12.78 25.17 -5.97
C ILE A 8 -12.80 24.25 -4.76
N GLU A 9 -13.85 23.44 -4.66
CA GLU A 9 -13.97 22.40 -3.67
C GLU A 9 -12.74 21.56 -3.89
N ASN A 10 -11.78 21.65 -2.97
CA ASN A 10 -10.56 20.90 -3.06
C ASN A 10 -11.00 19.43 -3.12
N PRO A 11 -10.85 18.72 -4.26
CA PRO A 11 -11.29 17.33 -4.37
C PRO A 11 -10.44 16.42 -3.48
N LEU A 12 -9.37 16.96 -2.90
CA LEU A 12 -8.50 16.33 -1.92
C LEU A 12 -8.89 16.65 -0.47
N THR A 13 -9.83 17.58 -0.23
CA THR A 13 -10.32 18.06 1.09
C THR A 13 -9.22 18.06 2.15
N SER A 14 -8.08 18.66 1.84
CA SER A 14 -6.90 18.63 2.71
C SER A 14 -6.44 20.04 3.01
N SER A 15 -6.39 20.36 4.30
CA SER A 15 -5.93 21.64 4.83
C SER A 15 -4.42 21.67 5.05
N ASN A 16 -3.77 20.49 5.08
CA ASN A 16 -2.34 20.30 5.34
C ASN A 16 -1.70 19.28 4.35
N ILE A 17 -0.38 19.40 4.13
CA ILE A 17 0.42 18.48 3.29
C ILE A 17 0.33 17.03 3.78
N GLU A 18 0.19 16.85 5.10
CA GLU A 18 0.15 15.54 5.76
C GLU A 18 -1.07 14.71 5.35
N GLU A 19 -2.24 15.34 5.23
CA GLU A 19 -3.48 14.69 4.83
C GLU A 19 -3.48 14.28 3.34
N VAL A 20 -2.83 15.07 2.49
CA VAL A 20 -2.58 14.71 1.09
C VAL A 20 -1.73 13.45 1.02
N VAL A 21 -0.64 13.39 1.80
CA VAL A 21 0.27 12.24 1.83
C VAL A 21 -0.47 11.00 2.31
N ASP A 22 -1.26 11.08 3.38
CA ASP A 22 -2.03 9.95 3.88
C ASP A 22 -3.06 9.43 2.87
N ARG A 23 -3.72 10.33 2.14
CA ARG A 23 -4.70 9.93 1.13
C ARG A 23 -4.04 9.23 -0.05
N VAL A 24 -2.88 9.71 -0.48
CA VAL A 24 -2.06 9.07 -1.52
C VAL A 24 -1.56 7.70 -1.05
N VAL A 25 -1.09 7.58 0.19
CA VAL A 25 -0.63 6.31 0.76
C VAL A 25 -1.78 5.31 0.88
N ASN A 26 -2.94 5.72 1.40
CA ASN A 26 -4.12 4.85 1.47
C ASN A 26 -4.61 4.42 0.07
N PHE A 27 -4.57 5.32 -0.91
CA PHE A 27 -4.90 4.97 -2.30
C PHE A 27 -3.89 3.96 -2.87
N LEU A 28 -2.59 4.15 -2.63
CA LEU A 28 -1.58 3.17 -3.01
C LEU A 28 -1.87 1.80 -2.39
N ILE A 29 -2.14 1.75 -1.08
CA ILE A 29 -2.45 0.51 -0.35
C ILE A 29 -3.68 -0.18 -0.93
N LEU A 30 -4.74 0.57 -1.24
CA LEU A 30 -5.97 0.04 -1.83
C LEU A 30 -5.69 -0.74 -3.12
N VAL A 31 -4.78 -0.22 -3.96
CA VAL A 31 -4.38 -0.87 -5.22
C VAL A 31 -3.33 -1.96 -4.99
N PHE A 32 -2.45 -1.79 -3.99
CA PHE A 32 -1.37 -2.74 -3.70
C PHE A 32 -1.86 -4.06 -3.12
N ILE A 33 -2.88 -4.03 -2.26
CA ILE A 33 -3.43 -5.24 -1.61
C ILE A 33 -3.88 -6.29 -2.65
N PRO A 34 -4.74 -5.99 -3.64
CA PRO A 34 -5.16 -6.99 -4.62
C PRO A 34 -3.98 -7.50 -5.47
N ILE A 35 -3.02 -6.63 -5.80
CA ILE A 35 -1.81 -7.03 -6.54
C ILE A 35 -0.97 -8.01 -5.71
N ALA A 36 -0.78 -7.73 -4.42
CA ALA A 36 -0.05 -8.60 -3.50
C ALA A 36 -0.73 -9.98 -3.38
N VAL A 37 -2.06 -10.02 -3.29
CA VAL A 37 -2.82 -11.28 -3.27
C VAL A 37 -2.58 -12.09 -4.54
N ILE A 38 -2.62 -11.46 -5.72
CA ILE A 38 -2.36 -12.15 -7.00
C ILE A 38 -0.93 -12.71 -7.04
N MET A 39 0.07 -11.95 -6.57
CA MET A 39 1.46 -12.43 -6.52
C MET A 39 1.63 -13.62 -5.58
N ILE A 40 0.97 -13.61 -4.43
CA ILE A 40 0.99 -14.72 -3.47
C ILE A 40 0.35 -15.97 -4.10
N LEU A 41 -0.80 -15.82 -4.76
CA LEU A 41 -1.46 -16.93 -5.46
C LEU A 41 -0.58 -17.49 -6.58
N TYR A 42 0.03 -16.63 -7.39
CA TYR A 42 0.94 -17.05 -8.46
C TYR A 42 2.14 -17.83 -7.90
N SER A 43 2.75 -17.32 -6.82
CA SER A 43 3.82 -18.00 -6.11
C SER A 43 3.38 -19.36 -5.56
N ALA A 44 2.19 -19.45 -4.96
CA ALA A 44 1.67 -20.69 -4.39
C ALA A 44 1.44 -21.76 -5.48
N LEU A 45 0.82 -21.37 -6.60
CA LEU A 45 0.62 -22.27 -7.74
C LEU A 45 1.95 -22.73 -8.32
N MET A 46 2.93 -21.83 -8.46
CA MET A 46 4.27 -22.16 -8.94
C MET A 46 5.00 -23.11 -7.97
N PHE A 47 4.81 -22.96 -6.66
CA PHE A 47 5.39 -23.84 -5.65
C PHE A 47 4.84 -25.26 -5.73
N ILE A 48 3.51 -25.40 -5.88
CA ILE A 48 2.83 -26.70 -5.95
C ILE A 48 3.14 -27.40 -7.28
N THR A 49 3.14 -26.66 -8.40
CA THR A 49 3.41 -27.20 -9.74
C THR A 49 4.90 -27.43 -10.03
N ALA A 50 5.80 -27.05 -9.12
CA ALA A 50 7.24 -27.24 -9.31
C ALA A 50 7.68 -28.71 -9.34
N GLY A 51 6.93 -29.62 -8.70
CA GLY A 51 7.14 -31.08 -8.84
C GLY A 51 8.53 -31.60 -8.49
N GLY A 52 9.33 -30.84 -7.72
CA GLY A 52 10.72 -31.17 -7.38
C GLY A 52 11.80 -30.44 -8.19
N ASP A 53 11.43 -29.60 -9.16
CA ASP A 53 12.37 -28.72 -9.86
C ASP A 53 12.86 -27.60 -8.92
N GLU A 54 14.13 -27.70 -8.50
CA GLU A 54 14.74 -26.75 -7.55
C GLU A 54 14.69 -25.29 -8.05
N ALA A 55 14.80 -25.07 -9.35
CA ALA A 55 14.77 -23.72 -9.92
C ALA A 55 13.39 -23.08 -9.76
N ARG A 56 12.31 -23.83 -10.01
CA ARG A 56 10.93 -23.37 -9.80
C ARG A 56 10.60 -23.18 -8.32
N VAL A 57 11.05 -24.08 -7.46
CA VAL A 57 10.89 -23.94 -6.00
C VAL A 57 11.60 -22.68 -5.49
N LYS A 58 12.83 -22.43 -5.96
CA LYS A 58 13.60 -21.24 -5.58
C LYS A 58 12.92 -19.95 -6.05
N LYS A 59 12.42 -19.92 -7.29
CA LYS A 59 11.65 -18.78 -7.81
C LYS A 59 10.38 -18.53 -7.01
N ALA A 60 9.59 -19.56 -6.72
CA ALA A 60 8.38 -19.40 -5.90
C ALA A 60 8.71 -18.85 -4.50
N LYS A 61 9.74 -19.37 -3.83
CA LYS A 61 10.19 -18.82 -2.53
C LYS A 61 10.62 -17.36 -2.62
N GLN A 62 11.32 -16.96 -3.68
CA GLN A 62 11.69 -15.57 -3.89
C GLN A 62 10.44 -14.68 -4.04
N ILE A 63 9.48 -15.06 -4.88
CA ILE A 63 8.25 -14.29 -5.09
C ILE A 63 7.48 -14.17 -3.77
N LEU A 64 7.34 -15.26 -3.01
CA LEU A 64 6.72 -15.24 -1.70
C LEU A 64 7.44 -14.30 -0.72
N THR A 65 8.77 -14.33 -0.70
CA THR A 65 9.57 -13.44 0.16
C THR A 65 9.34 -11.97 -0.21
N TRP A 66 9.34 -11.64 -1.51
CA TRP A 66 9.04 -10.29 -1.98
C TRP A 66 7.61 -9.84 -1.63
N ALA A 67 6.63 -10.74 -1.70
CA ALA A 67 5.27 -10.44 -1.28
C ALA A 67 5.18 -10.13 0.23
N ILE A 68 5.86 -10.92 1.06
CA ILE A 68 5.93 -10.69 2.52
C ILE A 68 6.61 -9.35 2.82
N VAL A 69 7.73 -9.05 2.15
CA VAL A 69 8.45 -7.78 2.31
C VAL A 69 7.56 -6.61 1.89
N GLY A 70 6.80 -6.72 0.79
CA GLY A 70 5.84 -5.71 0.37
C GLY A 70 4.79 -5.42 1.45
N ILE A 71 4.20 -6.45 2.05
CA ILE A 71 3.22 -6.31 3.14
C ILE A 71 3.87 -5.68 4.38
N ALA A 72 5.10 -6.09 4.72
CA ALA A 72 5.84 -5.53 5.85
C ALA A 72 6.09 -4.03 5.67
N ILE A 73 6.46 -3.58 4.46
CA ILE A 73 6.63 -2.15 4.15
C ILE A 73 5.33 -1.38 4.34
N LEU A 74 4.18 -1.93 3.92
CA LEU A 74 2.88 -1.26 4.11
C LEU A 74 2.52 -1.09 5.59
N LEU A 75 2.81 -2.11 6.41
CA LEU A 75 2.63 -2.05 7.86
C LEU A 75 3.51 -0.97 8.49
N VAL A 76 4.78 -0.93 8.10
CA VAL A 76 5.74 0.08 8.61
C VAL A 76 5.29 1.48 8.21
N ALA A 77 4.91 1.69 6.94
CA ALA A 77 4.44 2.99 6.45
C ALA A 77 3.24 3.51 7.25
N LYS A 78 2.24 2.65 7.50
CA LYS A 78 1.09 3.00 8.33
C LYS A 78 1.48 3.26 9.79
N SER A 79 2.36 2.44 10.37
CA SER A 79 2.79 2.62 11.76
C SER A 79 3.49 3.96 11.98
N THR A 80 4.37 4.37 11.07
CA THR A 80 5.07 5.65 11.17
C THR A 80 4.11 6.83 11.03
N ALA A 81 3.15 6.76 10.10
CA ALA A 81 2.16 7.82 9.94
C ALA A 81 1.29 8.00 11.20
N VAL A 82 0.89 6.91 11.86
CA VAL A 82 0.14 6.98 13.13
C VAL A 82 0.98 7.57 14.25
N VAL A 83 2.24 7.13 14.37
CA VAL A 83 3.16 7.65 15.40
C VAL A 83 3.38 9.15 15.24
N ILE A 84 3.51 9.65 14.01
CA ILE A 84 3.67 11.11 13.76
C ILE A 84 2.42 11.88 14.21
N LYS A 85 1.21 11.36 13.92
CA LYS A 85 -0.05 11.99 14.36
C LYS A 85 -0.19 12.05 15.88
N ASP A 86 0.16 10.95 16.56
CA ASP A 86 0.15 10.90 18.03
C ASP A 86 1.10 11.93 18.65
N PHE A 87 2.26 12.16 18.04
CA PHE A 87 3.22 13.17 18.50
C PHE A 87 2.82 14.61 18.16
N LEU A 88 2.08 14.83 17.08
CA LEU A 88 1.56 16.14 16.70
C LEU A 88 0.27 16.51 17.46
N GLY A 89 -0.33 15.58 18.20
CA GLY A 89 -1.54 15.81 18.99
C GLY A 89 -2.76 16.17 18.14
N VAL A 90 -2.72 15.83 16.85
CA VAL A 90 -3.81 16.06 15.91
C VAL A 90 -4.56 14.74 15.78
N GLU A 91 -5.70 14.66 16.46
CA GLU A 91 -6.73 13.64 16.19
C GLU A 91 -7.66 14.10 15.07
#